data_AF-A0A3N7YPP8-F1
#
_entry.id   AF-A0A3N7YPP8-F1
#
_cell.length_a   1.000
_cell.length_b   1.000
_cell.length_c   1.000
_cell.angle_alpha   90.00
_cell.angle_beta   90.00
_cell.angle_gamma   90.00
#
_symmetry.space_group_name_H-M   'P 1'
#
loop_
_entity.id
_entity.type
_entity.pdbx_description
1 polymer ?
#
loop_
_entity_poly.entity_id
_entity_poly.type
_entity_poly.pdbx_seq_one_letter_code
_entity_poly.pdbx_strand_id
1 'polypeptide(L)'
;ESANVQPNSGSQANQGVFFAMLKPGDTIMGLSLAHGGHLTHGSPVNMSGKWFNVVSYGLNEQEDIDYEAAEKLANEHKPKLIVAGASAFALKIDFERLAKIAKSVGAYL
;
A
#
# COMPACT_ATOMS: atom_id res chain seq x y z
N GLU A 1 -15.78 -17.06 -1.01
CA GLU A 1 -14.37 -16.67 -1.24
C GLU A 1 -13.86 -17.26 -2.55
N SER A 2 -12.78 -16.70 -3.09
CA SER A 2 -12.09 -17.19 -4.29
C SER A 2 -10.59 -16.94 -4.16
N ALA A 3 -9.76 -17.79 -4.75
CA ALA A 3 -8.30 -17.65 -4.69
C ALA A 3 -7.65 -17.99 -6.04
N ASN A 4 -6.71 -17.15 -6.47
CA ASN A 4 -5.81 -17.46 -7.57
C ASN A 4 -4.47 -17.94 -7.00
N VAL A 5 -4.12 -19.20 -7.27
CA VAL A 5 -2.93 -19.89 -6.72
C VAL A 5 -1.78 -20.03 -7.72
N GLN A 6 -1.84 -19.30 -8.83
CA GLN A 6 -0.87 -19.39 -9.94
C GLN A 6 0.36 -18.45 -9.87
N PRO A 7 0.37 -17.31 -9.14
CA PRO A 7 1.56 -16.45 -9.14
C PRO A 7 2.83 -17.19 -8.70
N ASN A 8 3.92 -17.06 -9.47
CA ASN A 8 5.17 -17.78 -9.18
C ASN A 8 5.89 -17.27 -7.91
N SER A 9 5.55 -16.06 -7.45
CA SER A 9 6.12 -15.45 -6.24
C SER A 9 5.21 -14.36 -5.69
N GLY A 10 5.45 -13.94 -4.45
CA GLY A 10 4.70 -12.84 -3.81
C GLY A 10 4.80 -11.51 -4.57
N SER A 11 5.96 -11.21 -5.17
CA SER A 11 6.10 -9.99 -5.99
C SER A 11 5.22 -10.03 -7.24
N GLN A 12 5.10 -11.19 -7.89
CA GLN A 12 4.22 -11.36 -9.05
C GLN A 12 2.74 -11.36 -8.66
N ALA A 13 2.40 -11.83 -7.44
CA ALA A 13 1.03 -11.72 -6.92
C ALA A 13 0.61 -10.26 -6.77
N ASN A 14 1.44 -9.42 -6.14
CA ASN A 14 1.20 -7.97 -6.03
C ASN A 14 1.07 -7.31 -7.41
N GLN A 15 1.97 -7.65 -8.34
CA GLN A 15 1.88 -7.19 -9.72
C GLN A 15 0.53 -7.58 -10.35
N GLY A 16 0.09 -8.83 -10.22
CA GLY A 16 -1.21 -9.28 -10.73
C GLY A 16 -2.39 -8.45 -10.22
N VAL A 17 -2.40 -8.11 -8.93
CA VAL A 17 -3.43 -7.22 -8.34
C VAL A 17 -3.37 -5.82 -8.96
N PHE A 18 -2.18 -5.23 -9.06
CA PHE A 18 -2.04 -3.91 -9.68
C PHE A 18 -2.53 -3.90 -11.14
N PHE A 19 -2.19 -4.93 -11.93
CA PHE A 19 -2.66 -5.06 -13.31
C PHE A 19 -4.18 -5.21 -13.42
N ALA A 20 -4.81 -5.90 -12.48
CA ALA A 20 -6.25 -6.12 -12.49
C ALA A 20 -7.04 -4.86 -12.08
N MET A 21 -6.51 -4.10 -11.12
CA MET A 21 -7.27 -3.05 -10.43
C MET A 21 -6.89 -1.63 -10.84
N LEU A 22 -5.71 -1.43 -11.45
CA LEU A 22 -5.13 -0.11 -11.67
C LEU A 22 -4.69 0.10 -13.13
N LYS A 23 -4.49 1.36 -13.49
CA LYS A 23 -3.84 1.81 -14.72
C LYS A 23 -2.53 2.55 -14.39
N PRO A 24 -1.52 2.51 -15.26
CA PRO A 24 -0.36 3.38 -15.11
C PRO A 24 -0.78 4.85 -14.93
N GLY A 25 -0.14 5.54 -13.98
CA GLY A 25 -0.49 6.89 -13.55
C GLY A 25 -1.52 6.96 -12.42
N ASP A 26 -2.22 5.87 -12.07
CA ASP A 26 -3.05 5.86 -10.86
C ASP A 26 -2.19 6.03 -9.60
N THR A 27 -2.79 6.62 -8.56
CA THR A 27 -2.12 6.82 -7.27
C THR A 27 -2.25 5.56 -6.41
N ILE A 28 -1.15 5.08 -5.85
CA ILE A 28 -1.13 4.04 -4.82
C ILE A 28 -0.52 4.58 -3.54
N MET A 29 -0.93 4.00 -2.42
CA MET A 29 -0.37 4.33 -1.12
C MET A 29 0.13 3.09 -0.39
N GLY A 30 1.33 3.11 0.19
CA GLY A 30 1.90 1.97 0.91
C GLY A 30 2.87 2.39 2.01
N LEU A 31 3.23 1.46 2.89
CA LEU A 31 4.24 1.71 3.92
C LEU A 31 5.61 1.98 3.26
N SER A 32 6.28 3.06 3.66
CA SER A 32 7.60 3.43 3.16
C SER A 32 8.62 2.28 3.34
N LEU A 33 9.46 2.07 2.32
CA LEU A 33 10.53 1.07 2.38
C LEU A 33 11.49 1.30 3.54
N ALA A 34 11.81 2.56 3.85
CA ALA A 34 12.68 2.93 4.98
C ALA A 34 12.04 2.61 6.35
N HIS A 35 10.71 2.44 6.38
CA HIS A 35 9.91 2.20 7.57
C HIS A 35 9.34 0.77 7.60
N GLY A 36 9.97 -0.16 6.88
CA GLY A 36 9.61 -1.58 6.92
C GLY A 36 8.67 -2.05 5.80
N GLY A 37 8.36 -1.22 4.81
CA GLY A 37 7.63 -1.60 3.60
C GLY A 37 8.34 -2.65 2.74
N HIS A 38 7.75 -3.00 1.60
CA HIS A 38 8.35 -3.90 0.60
C HIS A 38 8.62 -3.15 -0.70
N LEU A 39 9.58 -3.63 -1.52
CA LEU A 39 9.92 -3.02 -2.80
C LEU A 39 8.71 -2.83 -3.73
N THR A 40 7.80 -3.80 -3.73
CA THR A 40 6.58 -3.77 -4.56
C THR A 40 5.48 -2.84 -4.03
N HIS A 41 5.68 -2.17 -2.88
CA HIS A 41 4.69 -1.24 -2.32
C HIS A 41 4.90 0.20 -2.84
N GLY A 42 5.67 0.37 -3.93
CA GLY A 42 5.90 1.66 -4.55
C GLY A 42 7.36 2.15 -4.58
N SER A 43 8.34 1.28 -4.32
CA SER A 43 9.75 1.68 -4.45
C SER A 43 10.05 2.16 -5.89
N PRO A 44 10.77 3.28 -6.09
CA PRO A 44 11.03 3.85 -7.43
C PRO A 44 11.86 2.93 -8.34
N VAL A 45 12.53 1.93 -7.78
CA VAL A 45 13.27 0.92 -8.55
C VAL A 45 12.42 -0.29 -8.96
N ASN A 46 11.21 -0.43 -8.42
CA ASN A 46 10.25 -1.47 -8.80
C ASN A 46 9.27 -0.96 -9.87
N MET A 47 8.65 -1.87 -10.63
CA MET A 47 7.54 -1.55 -11.55
C MET A 47 6.47 -0.70 -10.86
N SER A 48 6.08 -1.02 -9.62
CA SER A 48 5.05 -0.26 -8.89
C SER A 48 5.43 1.21 -8.72
N GLY A 49 6.70 1.54 -8.47
CA GLY A 49 7.15 2.93 -8.35
C GLY A 49 7.48 3.60 -9.69
N LYS A 50 7.67 2.83 -10.77
CA LYS A 50 7.85 3.36 -12.12
C LYS A 50 6.53 3.70 -12.81
N TRP A 51 5.46 2.94 -12.52
CA TRP A 51 4.20 3.01 -13.25
C TRP A 51 3.12 3.81 -12.54
N PHE A 52 3.15 3.88 -11.21
CA PHE A 52 2.11 4.53 -10.42
C PHE A 52 2.63 5.78 -9.74
N ASN A 53 1.73 6.70 -9.40
CA ASN A 53 2.03 7.83 -8.55
C ASN A 53 2.06 7.32 -7.09
N VAL A 54 3.24 7.23 -6.49
CA VAL A 54 3.39 6.63 -5.16
C VAL A 54 3.34 7.68 -4.07
N VAL A 55 2.44 7.47 -3.11
CA VAL A 55 2.42 8.16 -1.82
C VAL A 55 2.80 7.15 -0.75
N SER A 56 3.65 7.53 0.20
CA SER A 56 4.07 6.62 1.27
C SER A 56 3.59 7.12 2.62
N TYR A 57 2.95 6.25 3.39
CA TYR A 57 2.75 6.49 4.83
C TYR A 57 3.91 5.90 5.63
N GLY A 58 4.07 6.36 6.87
CA GLY A 58 5.23 6.05 7.72
C GLY A 58 4.84 5.62 9.13
N LEU A 59 5.83 5.67 10.01
CA LEU A 59 5.68 5.37 11.43
C LEU A 59 5.71 6.67 12.24
N ASN A 60 5.12 6.63 13.43
CA ASN A 60 5.23 7.67 14.44
C ASN A 60 6.50 7.49 15.29
N GLU A 61 6.67 8.35 16.30
CA GLU A 61 7.82 8.31 17.22
C GLU A 61 7.89 7.03 18.08
N GLN A 62 6.79 6.29 18.20
CA GLN A 62 6.70 5.02 18.91
C GLN A 62 6.95 3.81 17.98
N GLU A 63 7.41 4.06 16.75
CA GLU A 63 7.66 3.04 15.72
C GLU A 63 6.40 2.22 15.34
N ASP A 64 5.19 2.75 15.58
CA ASP A 64 3.94 2.21 15.06
C ASP A 64 3.49 2.99 13.82
N ILE A 65 2.62 2.42 12.99
CA ILE A 65 2.06 3.10 11.82
C ILE A 65 1.37 4.38 12.27
N ASP A 66 1.72 5.50 11.64
CA ASP A 66 1.03 6.76 11.86
C ASP A 66 -0.28 6.80 11.07
N TYR A 67 -1.34 6.25 11.67
CA TYR A 67 -2.65 6.16 11.05
C TYR A 67 -3.31 7.53 10.81
N GLU A 68 -2.99 8.54 11.62
CA GLU A 68 -3.51 9.90 11.43
C GLU A 68 -2.86 10.56 10.21
N ALA A 69 -1.53 10.46 10.10
CA ALA A 69 -0.82 10.90 8.91
C ALA A 69 -1.24 10.12 7.66
N ALA A 70 -1.43 8.80 7.77
CA ALA A 70 -1.94 7.97 6.67
C ALA A 70 -3.34 8.41 6.22
N GLU A 71 -4.25 8.73 7.15
CA GLU A 71 -5.58 9.24 6.85
C GLU A 71 -5.54 10.61 6.17
N LYS A 72 -4.66 11.50 6.62
CA LYS A 72 -4.45 12.81 5.98
C LYS A 72 -3.93 12.66 4.55
N LEU A 73 -2.91 11.83 4.34
CA LEU A 73 -2.34 11.55 3.01
C LEU A 73 -3.37 10.92 2.07
N ALA A 74 -4.16 9.95 2.56
CA ALA A 74 -5.23 9.36 1.77
C ALA A 74 -6.26 10.41 1.34
N ASN A 75 -6.64 11.31 2.24
CA ASN A 75 -7.60 12.37 1.93
C ASN A 75 -7.07 13.40 0.94
N GLU A 76 -5.77 13.73 1.01
CA GLU A 76 -5.11 14.68 0.12
C GLU A 76 -4.91 14.10 -1.28
N HIS A 77 -4.42 12.87 -1.37
CA HIS A 77 -3.98 12.28 -2.64
C HIS A 77 -4.99 11.34 -3.29
N LYS A 78 -6.06 10.96 -2.58
CA LYS A 78 -7.14 10.07 -3.05
C LYS A 78 -6.60 8.83 -3.80
N PRO A 79 -5.77 7.98 -3.15
CA PRO A 79 -5.21 6.81 -3.80
C PRO A 79 -6.31 5.86 -4.29
N LYS A 80 -6.02 5.12 -5.36
CA LYS A 80 -6.90 4.05 -5.85
C LYS A 80 -6.75 2.75 -5.05
N LEU A 81 -5.59 2.53 -4.47
CA LEU A 81 -5.26 1.35 -3.67
C LEU A 81 -4.34 1.74 -2.51
N ILE A 82 -4.66 1.25 -1.31
CA ILE A 82 -3.80 1.33 -0.13
C ILE A 82 -3.26 -0.08 0.15
N VAL A 83 -1.94 -0.27 0.15
CA VAL A 83 -1.30 -1.56 0.43
C VAL A 83 -1.03 -1.69 1.92
N ALA A 84 -1.82 -2.50 2.62
CA ALA A 84 -1.65 -2.80 4.03
C ALA A 84 -0.76 -4.04 4.25
N GLY A 85 0.56 -3.84 4.23
CA GLY A 85 1.52 -4.91 4.50
C GLY A 85 2.95 -4.40 4.67
N ALA A 86 3.79 -5.20 5.33
CA ALA A 86 5.16 -4.84 5.66
C ALA A 86 6.10 -6.05 5.53
N SER A 87 7.38 -5.77 5.27
CA SER A 87 8.47 -6.75 5.31
C SER A 87 9.19 -6.75 6.66
N ALA A 88 9.37 -5.58 7.26
CA ALA A 88 10.17 -5.38 8.46
C ALA A 88 9.48 -4.40 9.42
N PHE A 89 8.33 -4.84 9.95
CA PHE A 89 7.54 -4.13 10.95
C PHE A 89 7.07 -5.15 12.00
N ALA A 90 7.36 -4.90 13.27
CA ALA A 90 7.20 -5.89 14.34
C ALA A 90 5.83 -5.82 15.03
N LEU A 91 5.13 -4.69 14.92
CA LEU A 91 3.84 -4.48 15.60
C LEU A 91 2.67 -5.00 14.77
N LYS A 92 1.50 -5.03 15.40
CA LYS A 92 0.26 -5.46 14.74
C LYS A 92 -0.28 -4.33 13.87
N ILE A 93 -0.53 -4.62 12.60
CA ILE A 93 -1.23 -3.70 11.71
C ILE A 93 -2.72 -3.67 12.06
N ASP A 94 -3.27 -2.48 12.27
CA ASP A 94 -4.71 -2.26 12.41
C ASP A 94 -5.37 -2.18 11.03
N PHE A 95 -5.73 -3.36 10.52
CA PHE A 95 -6.42 -3.49 9.24
C PHE A 95 -7.81 -2.84 9.24
N GLU A 96 -8.49 -2.77 10.39
CA GLU A 96 -9.81 -2.12 10.48
C GLU A 96 -9.67 -0.61 10.30
N ARG A 97 -8.65 0.01 10.92
CA ARG A 97 -8.35 1.42 10.74
C ARG A 97 -7.97 1.74 9.29
N LEU A 98 -7.10 0.96 8.67
CA LEU A 98 -6.74 1.15 7.27
C LEU A 98 -7.92 0.93 6.32
N ALA A 99 -8.81 -0.02 6.60
CA ALA A 99 -10.03 -0.24 5.81
C ALA A 99 -11.00 0.95 5.89
N LYS A 100 -11.14 1.56 7.07
CA LYS A 100 -11.92 2.79 7.23
C LYS A 100 -11.33 3.94 6.41
N ILE A 101 -10.01 4.09 6.40
CA ILE A 101 -9.30 5.11 5.60
C ILE A 101 -9.48 4.85 4.11
N ALA A 102 -9.27 3.62 3.62
CA ALA A 102 -9.46 3.28 2.21
C ALA A 102 -10.91 3.57 1.77
N LYS A 103 -11.89 3.14 2.57
CA LYS A 103 -13.31 3.35 2.28
C LYS A 103 -13.70 4.83 2.24
N SER A 104 -13.12 5.68 3.10
CA SER A 104 -13.45 7.11 3.14
C SER A 104 -13.03 7.88 1.88
N VAL A 105 -12.06 7.34 1.13
CA VAL A 105 -11.57 7.94 -0.14
C VAL A 105 -11.93 7.11 -1.38
N GLY A 106 -12.67 6.01 -1.21
CA GLY A 106 -13.06 5.12 -2.31
C GLY A 106 -11.92 4.29 -2.89
N ALA A 107 -10.88 4.00 -2.09
CA ALA A 107 -9.76 3.14 -2.46
C ALA A 107 -10.07 1.66 -2.19
N TYR A 108 -9.39 0.79 -2.92
CA TYR A 108 -9.20 -0.59 -2.49
C TYR A 108 -8.22 -0.65 -1.31
N LEU A 109 -8.34 -1.70 -0.49
CA LEU A 109 -7.37 -2.09 0.53
C LEU A 109 -6.86 -3.50 0.23
#